data_AF-A0A8E2DQD5-F1
#
_entry.id   AF-A0A8E2DQD5-F1
#
_cell.length_a   1.000
_cell.length_b   1.000
_cell.length_c   1.000
_cell.angle_alpha   90.00
_cell.angle_beta   90.00
_cell.angle_gamma   90.00
#
_symmetry.space_group_name_H-M   'P 1'
#
loop_
_entity.id
_entity.type
_entity.pdbx_description
1 polymer ?
#
loop_
_entity_poly.entity_id
_entity_poly.type
_entity_poly.pdbx_seq_one_letter_code
_entity_poly.pdbx_strand_id
1 'polypeptide(L)'
;MHELLQSEAFRARIVAYIQANLRAHVNGLETWEDIKNIPNETDIAYARPPNPDAPDYTDQLADFERRLVRSQQLHTCDLRRCLVPDRRGYFRCKRRAPFELSDTDSISASGEWKQKCTYEYLNGWIPGILLNARCNNDGKLLTNGADTKNCTYYITKYALKKQLKHFNMSAVMAKGYAYHVERSSYTESLRDHQRLLLFRLVHTLNREQELAAPMVISYLMGWGDVYRSHHYSVVYWSSFLKALYKAFPELRGGTQG
;
A
#
# COMPACT_ATOMS: atom_id res chain seq x y z
N MET A 1 -12.29 -14.48 -18.26
CA MET A 1 -12.90 -13.45 -17.40
C MET A 1 -13.90 -12.58 -18.15
N HIS A 2 -13.58 -12.00 -19.31
CA HIS A 2 -14.54 -11.22 -20.11
C HIS A 2 -15.80 -11.99 -20.51
N GLU A 3 -15.67 -13.25 -20.91
CA GLU A 3 -16.83 -14.12 -21.21
C GLU A 3 -17.69 -14.39 -19.97
N LEU A 4 -17.05 -14.65 -18.82
CA LEU A 4 -17.76 -14.88 -17.56
C LEU A 4 -18.54 -13.65 -17.11
N LEU A 5 -18.01 -12.43 -17.34
CA LEU A 5 -18.70 -11.18 -17.01
C LEU A 5 -19.96 -10.93 -17.84
N GLN A 6 -20.15 -11.63 -18.97
CA GLN A 6 -21.42 -11.58 -19.70
C GLN A 6 -22.55 -12.29 -18.93
N SER A 7 -22.20 -13.27 -18.08
CA SER A 7 -23.16 -13.97 -17.24
C SER A 7 -23.61 -13.09 -16.07
N GLU A 8 -24.91 -12.86 -15.96
CA GLU A 8 -25.51 -12.16 -14.83
C GLU A 8 -25.27 -12.90 -13.50
N ALA A 9 -25.36 -14.23 -13.49
CA ALA A 9 -25.09 -15.05 -12.30
C ALA A 9 -23.64 -14.86 -11.80
N PHE A 10 -22.67 -14.75 -12.71
CA PHE A 10 -21.28 -14.48 -12.33
C PHE A 10 -21.10 -13.06 -11.80
N ARG A 11 -21.72 -12.05 -12.44
CA ARG A 11 -21.71 -10.67 -11.95
C ARG A 11 -22.35 -10.54 -10.57
N ALA A 12 -23.46 -11.23 -10.31
CA ALA A 12 -24.10 -11.28 -9.00
C ALA A 12 -23.17 -11.85 -7.91
N ARG A 13 -22.38 -12.89 -8.23
CA ARG A 13 -21.35 -13.41 -7.31
C ARG A 13 -20.26 -12.38 -7.00
N ILE A 14 -19.86 -11.57 -7.98
CA ILE A 14 -18.89 -10.49 -7.77
C ILE A 14 -19.50 -9.39 -6.89
N VAL A 15 -20.76 -9.01 -7.13
CA VAL A 15 -21.46 -8.03 -6.28
C VAL A 15 -21.53 -8.52 -4.84
N ALA A 16 -21.86 -9.80 -4.61
CA ALA A 16 -21.85 -10.40 -3.28
C ALA A 16 -20.44 -10.36 -2.63
N TYR A 17 -19.38 -10.56 -3.43
CA TYR A 17 -18.01 -10.40 -2.94
C TYR A 17 -17.69 -8.95 -2.55
N ILE A 18 -18.10 -7.96 -3.36
CA ILE A 18 -17.93 -6.54 -3.04
C ILE A 18 -18.63 -6.23 -1.73
N GLN A 19 -19.92 -6.56 -1.59
CA GLN A 19 -20.71 -6.33 -0.38
C GLN A 19 -20.10 -6.93 0.89
N ALA A 20 -19.48 -8.11 0.77
CA ALA A 20 -18.88 -8.80 1.89
C ALA A 20 -17.50 -8.24 2.29
N ASN A 21 -16.73 -7.66 1.36
CA ASN A 21 -15.30 -7.40 1.58
C ASN A 21 -14.86 -5.95 1.36
N LEU A 22 -15.62 -5.16 0.60
CA LEU A 22 -15.29 -3.79 0.22
C LEU A 22 -16.41 -2.87 0.69
N ARG A 23 -16.04 -1.77 1.35
CA ARG A 23 -17.00 -0.75 1.77
C ARG A 23 -16.45 0.63 1.46
N ALA A 24 -17.32 1.53 1.04
CA ALA A 24 -17.07 2.97 0.96
C ALA A 24 -18.23 3.77 1.56
N HIS A 25 -18.98 3.13 2.47
CA HIS A 25 -20.16 3.69 3.12
C HIS A 25 -20.33 3.02 4.49
N VAL A 26 -20.72 3.81 5.48
CA VAL A 26 -21.12 3.36 6.81
C VAL A 26 -22.24 4.25 7.31
N ASN A 27 -23.19 3.66 8.02
CA ASN A 27 -24.34 4.39 8.54
C ASN A 27 -23.90 5.46 9.56
N GLY A 28 -24.44 6.66 9.43
CA GLY A 28 -24.09 7.83 10.24
C GLY A 28 -22.85 8.59 9.77
N LEU A 29 -22.35 8.36 8.54
CA LEU A 29 -21.30 9.17 7.89
C LEU A 29 -21.66 9.44 6.42
N GLU A 30 -22.94 9.63 6.12
CA GLU A 30 -23.43 9.83 4.76
C GLU A 30 -23.27 11.28 4.29
N THR A 31 -23.40 12.23 5.21
CA THR A 31 -23.38 13.67 4.91
C THR A 31 -22.23 14.40 5.61
N TRP A 32 -21.98 15.63 5.16
CA TRP A 32 -21.02 16.51 5.82
C TRP A 32 -21.47 16.86 7.25
N GLU A 33 -22.78 17.03 7.47
CA GLU A 33 -23.38 17.27 8.78
C GLU A 33 -23.09 16.11 9.75
N ASP A 34 -23.25 14.87 9.30
CA ASP A 34 -22.97 13.68 10.13
C ASP A 34 -21.49 13.65 10.57
N ILE A 35 -20.58 13.92 9.64
CA ILE A 35 -19.13 13.94 9.88
C ILE A 35 -18.74 15.02 10.88
N LYS A 36 -19.43 16.17 10.86
CA LYS A 36 -19.19 17.26 11.81
C LYS A 36 -19.66 16.90 13.22
N ASN A 37 -20.74 16.12 13.32
CA ASN A 37 -21.32 15.71 14.60
C ASN A 37 -20.55 14.56 15.27
N ILE A 38 -19.77 13.78 14.50
CA ILE A 38 -18.97 12.69 15.05
C ILE A 38 -17.55 13.16 15.34
N PRO A 39 -17.08 13.04 16.61
CA PRO A 39 -15.74 13.43 16.98
C PRO A 39 -14.69 12.59 16.24
N ASN A 40 -13.60 13.23 15.83
CA ASN A 40 -12.45 12.52 15.27
C ASN A 40 -11.55 12.00 16.40
N GLU A 41 -11.73 10.75 16.78
CA GLU A 41 -10.90 10.07 17.77
C GLU A 41 -9.59 9.57 17.12
N THR A 42 -8.50 10.33 17.24
CA THR A 42 -7.22 9.97 16.61
C THR A 42 -6.58 8.72 17.21
N ASP A 43 -6.83 8.46 18.49
CA ASP A 43 -6.14 7.41 19.25
C ASP A 43 -6.87 6.06 19.19
N ILE A 44 -8.05 6.01 18.56
CA ILE A 44 -8.82 4.77 18.40
C ILE A 44 -8.05 3.68 17.64
N ALA A 45 -7.06 4.07 16.83
CA ALA A 45 -6.15 3.13 16.16
C ALA A 45 -5.38 2.24 17.15
N TYR A 46 -5.15 2.73 18.37
CA TYR A 46 -4.45 2.02 19.45
C TYR A 46 -5.38 1.41 20.49
N ALA A 47 -6.70 1.60 20.34
CA ALA A 47 -7.69 1.05 21.26
C ALA A 47 -7.77 -0.49 21.15
N ARG A 48 -8.22 -1.12 22.23
CA ARG A 48 -8.56 -2.55 22.21
C ARG A 48 -9.82 -2.77 21.39
N PRO A 49 -9.89 -3.87 20.61
CA PRO A 49 -11.13 -4.22 19.92
C PRO A 49 -12.23 -4.59 20.94
N PRO A 50 -13.52 -4.52 20.54
CA PRO A 50 -14.63 -5.01 21.34
C PRO A 50 -14.44 -6.47 21.79
N ASN A 51 -14.98 -6.81 22.96
CA ASN A 51 -14.90 -8.18 23.48
C ASN A 51 -15.81 -9.11 22.66
N PRO A 52 -15.27 -10.15 21.99
CA PRO A 52 -16.07 -11.08 21.19
C PRO A 52 -17.15 -11.82 21.99
N ASP A 53 -16.97 -11.99 23.30
CA ASP A 53 -17.92 -12.68 24.17
C ASP A 53 -19.02 -11.76 24.72
N ALA A 54 -19.02 -10.47 24.36
CA ALA A 54 -20.04 -9.53 24.81
C ALA A 54 -21.40 -9.84 24.14
N PRO A 55 -22.53 -9.76 24.87
CA PRO A 55 -23.86 -10.05 24.32
C PRO A 55 -24.26 -9.06 23.21
N ASP A 56 -23.71 -7.86 23.23
CA ASP A 56 -23.90 -6.76 22.26
C ASP A 56 -22.68 -6.58 21.33
N TYR A 57 -21.85 -7.61 21.17
CA TYR A 57 -20.62 -7.54 20.37
C TYR A 57 -20.83 -6.96 18.96
N THR A 58 -21.91 -7.35 18.28
CA THR A 58 -22.22 -6.87 16.92
C THR A 58 -22.44 -5.36 16.88
N ASP A 59 -23.15 -4.81 17.86
CA ASP A 59 -23.45 -3.38 17.95
C ASP A 59 -22.19 -2.60 18.33
N GLN A 60 -21.40 -3.12 19.28
CA GLN A 60 -20.10 -2.55 19.63
C GLN A 60 -19.14 -2.55 18.44
N LEU A 61 -19.14 -3.61 17.63
CA LEU A 61 -18.28 -3.73 16.45
C LEU A 61 -18.69 -2.73 15.37
N ALA A 62 -19.99 -2.54 15.14
CA ALA A 62 -20.50 -1.55 14.20
C ALA A 62 -20.18 -0.11 14.63
N ASP A 63 -20.34 0.22 15.92
CA ASP A 63 -19.92 1.52 16.46
C ASP A 63 -18.41 1.73 16.33
N PHE A 64 -17.63 0.69 16.66
CA PHE A 64 -16.18 0.74 16.59
C PHE A 64 -15.70 0.93 15.14
N GLU A 65 -16.30 0.24 14.17
CA GLU A 65 -16.05 0.44 12.75
C GLU A 65 -16.34 1.89 12.34
N ARG A 66 -17.51 2.43 12.69
CA ARG A 66 -17.90 3.80 12.35
C ARG A 66 -16.89 4.83 12.88
N ARG A 67 -16.44 4.69 14.13
CA ARG A 67 -15.44 5.57 14.74
C ARG A 67 -14.07 5.42 14.08
N LEU A 68 -13.66 4.20 13.73
CA LEU A 68 -12.43 3.94 12.97
C LEU A 68 -12.50 4.55 11.57
N VAL A 69 -13.63 4.43 10.87
CA VAL A 69 -13.84 5.02 9.54
C VAL A 69 -13.71 6.56 9.62
N ARG A 70 -14.35 7.19 10.61
CA ARG A 70 -14.25 8.63 10.84
C ARG A 70 -12.81 9.11 11.01
N SER A 71 -12.00 8.33 11.73
CA SER A 71 -10.62 8.65 12.10
C SER A 71 -9.59 8.32 11.02
N GLN A 72 -9.71 7.15 10.40
CA GLN A 72 -8.68 6.56 9.54
C GLN A 72 -8.99 6.66 8.04
N GLN A 73 -10.27 6.71 7.66
CA GLN A 73 -10.70 6.57 6.27
C GLN A 73 -11.24 7.84 5.64
N LEU A 74 -11.50 8.90 6.42
CA LEU A 74 -11.91 10.18 5.85
C LEU A 74 -10.75 10.87 5.11
N HIS A 75 -10.95 11.20 3.85
CA HIS A 75 -10.00 11.99 3.08
C HIS A 75 -10.16 13.48 3.37
N THR A 76 -9.11 14.12 3.87
CA THR A 76 -9.04 15.59 3.94
C THR A 76 -8.00 16.10 2.97
N CYS A 77 -8.44 16.95 2.04
CA CYS A 77 -7.55 17.59 1.10
C CYS A 77 -6.68 18.63 1.80
N ASP A 78 -5.36 18.50 1.67
CA ASP A 78 -4.39 19.41 2.30
C ASP A 78 -3.21 19.70 1.36
N LEU A 79 -2.69 20.92 1.47
CA LEU A 79 -1.50 21.39 0.75
C LEU A 79 -0.30 20.55 1.20
N ARG A 80 0.62 20.28 0.25
CA ARG A 80 1.80 19.41 0.47
C ARG A 80 1.49 17.94 0.79
N ARG A 81 0.23 17.56 1.05
CA ARG A 81 -0.20 16.16 1.20
C ARG A 81 -0.72 15.58 -0.11
N CYS A 82 -1.95 15.93 -0.49
CA CYS A 82 -2.62 15.38 -1.66
C CYS A 82 -2.94 16.44 -2.73
N LEU A 83 -3.04 17.71 -2.36
CA LEU A 83 -3.24 18.80 -3.31
C LEU A 83 -1.94 19.02 -4.08
N VAL A 84 -2.02 18.81 -5.40
CA VAL A 84 -0.93 19.05 -6.35
C VAL A 84 -1.36 20.11 -7.36
N PRO A 85 -0.46 21.02 -7.74
CA PRO A 85 -0.76 21.99 -8.78
C PRO A 85 -0.96 21.27 -10.12
N ASP A 86 -1.93 21.73 -10.89
CA ASP A 86 -2.14 21.35 -12.27
C ASP A 86 -1.29 22.25 -13.20
N ARG A 87 -1.37 22.01 -14.52
CA ARG A 87 -0.62 22.77 -15.51
C ARG A 87 -1.05 24.25 -15.61
N ARG A 88 -2.21 24.61 -15.04
CA ARG A 88 -2.80 25.95 -15.05
C ARG A 88 -2.62 26.68 -13.72
N GLY A 89 -1.99 26.03 -12.73
CA GLY A 89 -1.76 26.58 -11.40
C GLY A 89 -2.87 26.31 -10.38
N TYR A 90 -3.94 25.60 -10.75
CA TYR A 90 -5.00 25.20 -9.81
C TYR A 90 -4.58 23.95 -9.02
N PHE A 91 -5.09 23.80 -7.79
CA PHE A 91 -4.85 22.60 -7.00
C PHE A 91 -5.88 21.52 -7.32
N ARG A 92 -5.39 20.30 -7.56
CA ARG A 92 -6.22 19.10 -7.69
C ARG A 92 -5.77 18.04 -6.71
N CYS A 93 -6.71 17.24 -6.21
CA CYS A 93 -6.37 16.12 -5.36
C CYS A 93 -5.72 15.00 -6.18
N LYS A 94 -4.48 14.59 -5.82
CA LYS A 94 -3.79 13.46 -6.47
C LYS A 94 -4.54 12.12 -6.31
N ARG A 95 -5.41 12.01 -5.30
CA ARG A 95 -6.29 10.86 -5.06
C ARG A 95 -7.58 10.91 -5.87
N ARG A 96 -7.82 12.02 -6.60
CA ARG A 96 -9.03 12.28 -7.39
C ARG A 96 -10.32 12.40 -6.54
N ALA A 97 -10.19 12.89 -5.31
CA ALA A 97 -11.36 13.38 -4.57
C ALA A 97 -11.84 14.72 -5.17
N PRO A 98 -13.15 14.99 -5.22
CA PRO A 98 -14.26 14.15 -4.74
C PRO A 98 -14.44 12.86 -5.57
N PHE A 99 -14.71 11.75 -4.87
CA PHE A 99 -14.92 10.43 -5.45
C PHE A 99 -16.31 10.32 -6.09
N GLU A 100 -16.45 9.43 -7.07
CA GLU A 100 -17.74 9.15 -7.69
C GLU A 100 -18.68 8.49 -6.67
N LEU A 101 -19.88 9.06 -6.53
CA LEU A 101 -20.92 8.52 -5.68
C LEU A 101 -21.65 7.36 -6.37
N SER A 102 -22.13 6.42 -5.57
CA SER A 102 -22.93 5.31 -6.07
C SER A 102 -23.84 4.79 -4.96
N ASP A 103 -25.12 4.60 -5.27
CA ASP A 103 -26.08 4.10 -4.29
C ASP A 103 -26.01 2.57 -4.12
N THR A 104 -25.36 1.87 -5.06
CA THR A 104 -25.36 0.40 -5.12
C THR A 104 -24.01 -0.17 -5.54
N ASP A 105 -23.69 -1.35 -5.01
CA ASP A 105 -22.57 -2.15 -5.49
C ASP A 105 -22.93 -2.80 -6.83
N SER A 106 -22.10 -2.59 -7.84
CA SER A 106 -22.39 -3.08 -9.20
C SER A 106 -21.13 -3.42 -9.98
N ILE A 107 -21.29 -4.28 -10.98
CA ILE A 107 -20.26 -4.55 -11.99
C ILE A 107 -20.90 -4.71 -13.37
N SER A 108 -20.32 -4.04 -14.37
CA SER A 108 -20.75 -4.09 -15.75
C SER A 108 -20.18 -5.32 -16.47
N ALA A 109 -20.75 -5.64 -17.64
CA ALA A 109 -20.22 -6.69 -18.50
C ALA A 109 -18.81 -6.36 -19.07
N SER A 110 -18.43 -5.08 -19.12
CA SER A 110 -17.06 -4.64 -19.47
C SER A 110 -16.07 -4.79 -18.31
N GLY A 111 -16.55 -5.13 -17.11
CA GLY A 111 -15.74 -5.28 -15.91
C GLY A 111 -15.51 -3.98 -15.15
N GLU A 112 -16.19 -2.90 -15.50
CA GLU A 112 -16.22 -1.68 -14.67
C GLU A 112 -17.08 -1.94 -13.44
N TRP A 113 -16.59 -1.64 -12.25
CA TRP A 113 -17.31 -1.90 -11.01
C TRP A 113 -17.38 -0.65 -10.15
N LYS A 114 -18.42 -0.60 -9.32
CA LYS A 114 -18.66 0.45 -8.34
C LYS A 114 -19.01 -0.17 -7.01
N GLN A 115 -18.59 0.49 -5.94
CA GLN A 115 -19.02 0.21 -4.58
C GLN A 115 -19.98 1.30 -4.14
N LYS A 116 -20.92 0.95 -3.26
CA LYS A 116 -21.78 1.93 -2.61
C LYS A 116 -20.92 2.97 -1.90
N CYS A 117 -21.08 4.23 -2.29
CA CYS A 117 -20.36 5.38 -1.79
C CYS A 117 -21.33 6.56 -1.71
N THR A 118 -21.65 6.97 -0.48
CA THR A 118 -22.61 8.06 -0.21
C THR A 118 -21.93 9.39 0.09
N TYR A 119 -20.65 9.38 0.46
CA TYR A 119 -19.89 10.57 0.77
C TYR A 119 -18.60 10.64 -0.05
N GLU A 120 -18.45 11.71 -0.82
CA GLU A 120 -17.44 11.85 -1.88
C GLU A 120 -15.99 12.02 -1.36
N TYR A 121 -15.78 12.17 -0.05
CA TYR A 121 -14.45 12.20 0.56
C TYR A 121 -14.18 10.98 1.45
N LEU A 122 -15.03 9.96 1.40
CA LEU A 122 -14.80 8.71 2.11
C LEU A 122 -13.98 7.75 1.25
N ASN A 123 -12.81 7.33 1.73
CA ASN A 123 -12.04 6.31 1.02
C ASN A 123 -12.76 4.95 1.12
N GLY A 124 -12.53 4.06 0.16
CA GLY A 124 -12.92 2.65 0.31
C GLY A 124 -12.00 1.92 1.29
N TRP A 125 -12.51 0.93 2.00
CA TRP A 125 -11.76 0.10 2.94
C TRP A 125 -12.20 -1.36 2.90
N ILE A 126 -11.34 -2.22 3.44
CA ILE A 126 -11.63 -3.62 3.74
C ILE A 126 -11.97 -3.70 5.23
N PRO A 127 -13.23 -3.98 5.63
CA PRO A 127 -13.65 -3.99 7.04
C PRO A 127 -12.79 -4.88 7.93
N GLY A 128 -12.43 -6.07 7.44
CA GLY A 128 -11.56 -7.00 8.17
C GLY A 128 -10.18 -6.39 8.47
N ILE A 129 -9.58 -5.64 7.56
CA ILE A 129 -8.29 -4.96 7.81
C ILE A 129 -8.51 -3.78 8.73
N LEU A 130 -9.55 -2.97 8.50
CA LEU A 130 -9.82 -1.79 9.34
C LEU A 130 -10.05 -2.18 10.80
N LEU A 131 -10.82 -3.22 11.09
CA LEU A 131 -11.13 -3.63 12.46
C LEU A 131 -9.93 -4.26 13.18
N ASN A 132 -9.14 -5.07 12.48
CA ASN A 132 -8.03 -5.81 13.09
C ASN A 132 -6.72 -5.02 13.14
N ALA A 133 -6.38 -4.32 12.06
CA ALA A 133 -5.16 -3.52 11.97
C ALA A 133 -5.36 -2.05 12.34
N ARG A 134 -6.62 -1.56 12.35
CA ARG A 134 -7.00 -0.19 12.78
C ARG A 134 -6.23 0.92 12.08
N CYS A 135 -5.89 0.69 10.83
CA CYS A 135 -5.13 1.60 9.99
C CYS A 135 -5.90 1.96 8.72
N ASN A 136 -5.50 3.08 8.12
CA ASN A 136 -5.93 3.42 6.76
C ASN A 136 -5.52 2.29 5.81
N ASN A 137 -6.52 1.75 5.12
CA ASN A 137 -6.39 0.69 4.14
C ASN A 137 -7.39 0.92 3.01
N ASP A 138 -7.10 0.34 1.84
CA ASP A 138 -7.91 0.44 0.63
C ASP A 138 -7.97 -0.94 -0.04
N GLY A 139 -9.11 -1.24 -0.66
CA GLY A 139 -9.34 -2.48 -1.37
C GLY A 139 -9.83 -2.20 -2.79
N LYS A 140 -9.17 -2.80 -3.79
CA LYS A 140 -9.55 -2.63 -5.19
C LYS A 140 -9.75 -3.99 -5.87
N LEU A 141 -10.91 -4.17 -6.49
CA LEU A 141 -11.17 -5.31 -7.35
C LEU A 141 -10.51 -5.10 -8.73
N LEU A 142 -9.78 -6.11 -9.20
CA LEU A 142 -9.08 -6.10 -10.49
C LEU A 142 -9.80 -7.05 -11.47
N THR A 143 -10.61 -6.48 -12.36
CA THR A 143 -11.49 -7.21 -13.28
C THR A 143 -11.12 -6.99 -14.75
N ASN A 144 -10.33 -5.95 -15.05
CA ASN A 144 -9.88 -5.62 -16.39
C ASN A 144 -8.36 -5.38 -16.44
N GLY A 145 -7.79 -5.50 -17.64
CA GLY A 145 -6.34 -5.39 -17.85
C GLY A 145 -5.78 -4.00 -17.59
N ALA A 146 -6.58 -2.94 -17.78
CA ALA A 146 -6.16 -1.56 -17.57
C ALA A 146 -5.94 -1.26 -16.07
N ASP A 147 -6.91 -1.65 -15.23
CA ASP A 147 -6.79 -1.56 -13.77
C ASP A 147 -5.65 -2.43 -13.24
N THR A 148 -5.49 -3.62 -13.80
CA THR A 148 -4.38 -4.52 -13.45
C THR A 148 -3.04 -3.88 -13.75
N LYS A 149 -2.84 -3.30 -14.95
CA LYS A 149 -1.60 -2.61 -15.33
C LYS A 149 -1.27 -1.44 -14.40
N ASN A 150 -2.26 -0.62 -14.06
CA ASN A 150 -2.08 0.50 -13.13
C ASN A 150 -1.70 0.00 -11.72
N CYS A 151 -2.35 -1.05 -11.24
CA CYS A 151 -2.05 -1.67 -9.95
C CYS A 151 -0.64 -2.28 -9.94
N THR A 152 -0.26 -3.04 -10.98
CA THR A 152 1.08 -3.61 -11.12
C THR A 152 2.16 -2.52 -11.14
N TYR A 153 1.96 -1.43 -11.89
CA TYR A 153 2.88 -0.31 -11.88
C TYR A 153 3.03 0.30 -10.48
N TYR A 154 1.91 0.48 -9.77
CA TYR A 154 1.91 0.98 -8.41
C TYR A 154 2.67 0.03 -7.46
N ILE A 155 2.29 -1.25 -7.41
CA ILE A 155 2.95 -2.27 -6.57
C ILE A 155 4.45 -2.33 -6.88
N THR A 156 4.82 -2.33 -8.16
CA THR A 156 6.23 -2.37 -8.58
C THR A 156 6.97 -1.13 -8.10
N LYS A 157 6.36 0.06 -8.17
CA LYS A 157 6.96 1.29 -7.62
C LYS A 157 7.16 1.23 -6.11
N TYR A 158 6.31 0.53 -5.37
CA TYR A 158 6.48 0.31 -3.93
C TYR A 158 7.51 -0.78 -3.62
N ALA A 159 7.50 -1.89 -4.33
CA ALA A 159 8.49 -2.97 -4.18
C ALA A 159 9.91 -2.48 -4.54
N LEU A 160 10.02 -1.63 -5.57
CA LEU A 160 11.27 -0.98 -5.98
C LEU A 160 11.52 0.33 -5.23
N LYS A 161 10.63 0.75 -4.32
CA LYS A 161 10.88 1.94 -3.49
C LYS A 161 12.09 1.62 -2.63
N LYS A 162 13.20 2.32 -2.90
CA LYS A 162 14.40 2.24 -2.06
C LYS A 162 13.96 2.39 -0.60
N GLN A 163 14.33 1.43 0.25
CA GLN A 163 14.17 1.62 1.69
C GLN A 163 14.88 2.93 2.08
N LEU A 164 14.21 3.74 2.90
CA LEU A 164 14.68 5.07 3.25
C LEU A 164 15.99 5.02 4.05
N LYS A 165 16.69 6.15 4.09
CA LYS A 165 17.99 6.33 4.74
C LYS A 165 17.98 5.86 6.20
N HIS A 166 19.11 5.29 6.63
CA HIS A 166 19.38 4.83 7.99
C HIS A 166 18.91 5.82 9.05
N PHE A 167 17.95 5.43 9.89
CA PHE A 167 17.52 6.19 11.07
C PHE A 167 18.64 6.33 12.09
N ASN A 168 19.62 5.42 12.10
CA ASN A 168 20.78 5.49 13.00
C ASN A 168 22.12 5.54 12.25
N MET A 169 22.24 6.45 11.30
CA MET A 169 23.46 6.66 10.51
C MET A 169 24.69 6.92 11.39
N SER A 170 24.52 7.61 12.52
CA SER A 170 25.59 7.90 13.47
C SER A 170 26.14 6.64 14.13
N ALA A 171 25.30 5.67 14.55
CA ALA A 171 25.77 4.42 15.10
C ALA A 171 26.52 3.56 14.06
N VAL A 172 26.03 3.53 12.81
CA VAL A 172 26.70 2.82 11.71
C VAL A 172 28.07 3.45 11.42
N MET A 173 28.16 4.78 11.40
CA MET A 173 29.43 5.49 11.27
C MET A 173 30.37 5.24 12.46
N ALA A 174 29.87 5.26 13.69
CA ALA A 174 30.66 4.99 14.89
C ALA A 174 31.27 3.57 14.85
N LYS A 175 30.48 2.57 14.43
CA LYS A 175 30.97 1.19 14.20
C LYS A 175 32.05 1.14 13.13
N GLY A 176 31.84 1.82 12.00
CA GLY A 176 32.83 1.89 10.91
C GLY A 176 34.13 2.61 11.34
N TYR A 177 34.02 3.63 12.18
CA TYR A 177 35.16 4.33 12.77
C TYR A 177 35.94 3.45 13.75
N ALA A 178 35.26 2.79 14.69
CA ALA A 178 35.90 1.86 15.63
C ALA A 178 36.69 0.77 14.89
N TYR A 179 36.07 0.16 13.87
CA TYR A 179 36.73 -0.80 12.99
C TYR A 179 37.97 -0.22 12.29
N HIS A 180 37.91 1.05 11.86
CA HIS A 180 39.04 1.71 11.22
C HIS A 180 40.20 1.93 12.20
N VAL A 181 39.91 2.38 13.43
CA VAL A 181 40.92 2.57 14.48
C VAL A 181 41.61 1.25 14.84
N GLU A 182 40.85 0.16 14.97
CA GLU A 182 41.40 -1.16 15.32
C GLU A 182 42.28 -1.78 14.23
N ARG A 183 42.03 -1.48 12.94
CA ARG A 183 42.65 -2.19 11.80
C ARG A 183 43.58 -1.35 10.95
N SER A 184 43.86 -0.11 11.32
CA SER A 184 44.81 0.73 10.58
C SER A 184 46.18 0.71 11.23
N SER A 185 47.20 0.28 10.48
CA SER A 185 48.60 0.30 10.91
C SER A 185 49.16 1.72 10.86
N TYR A 186 50.03 2.06 11.81
CA TYR A 186 50.69 3.37 11.93
C TYR A 186 51.65 3.71 10.77
N THR A 187 51.97 2.77 9.90
CA THR A 187 52.98 2.91 8.83
C THR A 187 52.50 3.66 7.58
N GLU A 188 51.22 4.03 7.49
CA GLU A 188 50.66 4.77 6.35
C GLU A 188 50.79 6.28 6.52
N SER A 189 50.85 7.03 5.41
CA SER A 189 50.79 8.50 5.47
C SER A 189 49.44 8.95 6.04
N LEU A 190 49.43 10.04 6.80
CA LEU A 190 48.19 10.59 7.40
C LEU A 190 47.09 10.80 6.35
N ARG A 191 47.47 11.18 5.12
CA ARG A 191 46.54 11.40 4.01
C ARG A 191 45.90 10.10 3.53
N ASP A 192 46.68 9.02 3.42
CA ASP A 192 46.18 7.72 2.98
C ASP A 192 45.28 7.10 4.05
N HIS A 193 45.67 7.28 5.32
CA HIS A 193 44.88 6.86 6.47
C HIS A 193 43.50 7.53 6.50
N GLN A 194 43.43 8.85 6.28
CA GLN A 194 42.16 9.58 6.21
C GLN A 194 41.31 9.19 4.99
N ARG A 195 41.93 8.96 3.82
CA ARG A 195 41.22 8.46 2.63
C ARG A 195 40.60 7.09 2.89
N LEU A 196 41.34 6.20 3.53
CA LEU A 196 40.88 4.86 3.88
C LEU A 196 39.74 4.89 4.90
N LEU A 197 39.77 5.82 5.87
CA LEU A 197 38.65 6.06 6.80
C LEU A 197 37.38 6.41 6.04
N LEU A 198 37.42 7.44 5.18
CA LEU A 198 36.26 7.87 4.40
C LEU A 198 35.71 6.73 3.53
N PHE A 199 36.61 5.97 2.89
CA PHE A 199 36.24 4.81 2.09
C PHE A 199 35.52 3.74 2.92
N ARG A 200 36.06 3.36 4.08
CA ARG A 200 35.46 2.37 4.98
C ARG A 200 34.10 2.83 5.52
N LEU A 201 33.96 4.11 5.88
CA LEU A 201 32.68 4.67 6.35
C LEU A 201 31.61 4.63 5.26
N VAL A 202 31.93 5.06 4.04
CA VAL A 202 31.01 5.02 2.89
C VAL A 202 30.59 3.58 2.58
N HIS A 203 31.53 2.63 2.60
CA HIS A 203 31.21 1.22 2.36
C HIS A 203 30.38 0.60 3.48
N THR A 204 30.60 0.97 4.74
CA THR A 204 29.79 0.50 5.86
C THR A 204 28.35 1.01 5.74
N LEU A 205 28.17 2.29 5.38
CA LEU A 205 26.85 2.86 5.11
C LEU A 205 26.16 2.20 3.93
N ASN A 206 26.89 1.87 2.86
CA ASN A 206 26.31 1.22 1.69
C ASN A 206 25.98 -0.26 1.91
N ARG A 207 26.60 -0.93 2.90
CA ARG A 207 26.42 -2.35 3.16
C ARG A 207 25.26 -2.63 4.11
N GLU A 208 25.11 -1.83 5.15
CA GLU A 208 24.05 -2.05 6.14
C GLU A 208 22.70 -1.63 5.53
N GLN A 209 21.64 -2.38 5.83
CA GLN A 209 20.27 -2.05 5.39
C GLN A 209 19.35 -2.14 6.59
N GLU A 210 18.54 -1.10 6.81
CA GLU A 210 17.54 -1.12 7.88
C GLU A 210 16.26 -1.80 7.37
N LEU A 211 15.92 -2.92 8.00
CA LEU A 211 14.68 -3.66 7.73
C LEU A 211 13.59 -3.24 8.72
N ALA A 212 12.34 -3.26 8.27
CA ALA A 212 11.21 -3.01 9.15
C ALA A 212 11.12 -4.12 10.21
N ALA A 213 11.01 -3.74 11.49
CA ALA A 213 10.92 -4.72 12.59
C ALA A 213 9.84 -5.80 12.38
N PRO A 214 8.62 -5.48 11.89
CA PRO A 214 7.62 -6.51 11.60
C PRO A 214 8.07 -7.54 10.56
N MET A 215 8.83 -7.13 9.54
CA MET A 215 9.37 -8.04 8.54
C MET A 215 10.37 -9.00 9.18
N VAL A 216 11.31 -8.47 9.98
CA VAL A 216 12.30 -9.27 10.70
C VAL A 216 11.63 -10.30 11.60
N ILE A 217 10.64 -9.88 12.40
CA ILE A 217 9.89 -10.79 13.28
C ILE A 217 9.16 -11.85 12.46
N SER A 218 8.51 -11.50 11.35
CA SER A 218 7.78 -12.46 10.52
C SER A 218 8.69 -13.58 10.00
N TYR A 219 9.91 -13.23 9.59
CA TYR A 219 10.92 -14.21 9.16
C TYR A 219 11.49 -15.02 10.33
N LEU A 220 11.78 -14.39 11.47
CA LEU A 220 12.26 -15.09 12.67
C LEU A 220 11.23 -16.08 13.22
N MET A 221 9.94 -15.74 13.13
CA MET A 221 8.83 -16.59 13.57
C MET A 221 8.42 -17.64 12.53
N GLY A 222 9.05 -17.67 11.36
CA GLY A 222 8.74 -18.63 10.29
C GLY A 222 7.39 -18.38 9.60
N TRP A 223 6.76 -17.22 9.81
CA TRP A 223 5.48 -16.86 9.17
C TRP A 223 5.65 -16.50 7.69
N GLY A 224 6.87 -16.14 7.28
CA GLY A 224 7.17 -15.66 5.93
C GLY A 224 6.62 -14.26 5.70
N ASP A 225 6.49 -13.85 4.44
CA ASP A 225 6.07 -12.51 4.04
C ASP A 225 4.88 -12.51 3.07
N VAL A 226 4.25 -13.67 2.86
CA VAL A 226 3.13 -13.84 1.91
C VAL A 226 2.01 -14.67 2.51
N TYR A 227 0.81 -14.09 2.56
CA TYR A 227 -0.44 -14.83 2.76
C TYR A 227 -1.09 -15.07 1.40
N ARG A 228 -1.24 -16.34 1.01
CA ARG A 228 -1.82 -16.72 -0.29
C ARG A 228 -2.76 -17.91 -0.14
N SER A 229 -3.94 -17.80 -0.73
CA SER A 229 -4.91 -18.92 -0.82
C SER A 229 -4.62 -19.85 -2.00
N HIS A 230 -3.72 -19.45 -2.91
CA HIS A 230 -3.40 -20.18 -4.14
C HIS A 230 -1.89 -20.22 -4.36
N HIS A 231 -1.42 -21.24 -5.07
CA HIS A 231 -0.03 -21.34 -5.51
C HIS A 231 0.18 -20.56 -6.80
N TYR A 232 1.15 -19.66 -6.80
CA TYR A 232 1.58 -18.95 -8.00
C TYR A 232 2.73 -19.69 -8.66
N SER A 233 2.75 -19.72 -9.99
CA SER A 233 3.90 -20.25 -10.75
C SER A 233 4.93 -19.14 -10.95
N VAL A 234 6.20 -19.46 -10.73
CA VAL A 234 7.30 -18.53 -10.99
C VAL A 234 7.43 -18.34 -12.50
N VAL A 235 7.21 -17.11 -12.97
CA VAL A 235 7.49 -16.73 -14.36
C VAL A 235 8.84 -16.03 -14.40
N TYR A 236 9.85 -16.72 -14.91
CA TYR A 236 11.16 -16.12 -15.10
C TYR A 236 11.11 -15.11 -16.25
N TRP A 237 11.46 -13.86 -15.96
CA TRP A 237 11.44 -12.77 -16.93
C TRP A 237 12.27 -13.07 -18.19
N SER A 238 13.43 -13.70 -18.02
CA SER A 238 14.29 -14.13 -19.12
C SER A 238 13.61 -15.17 -20.02
N SER A 239 12.96 -16.18 -19.44
CA SER A 239 12.21 -17.19 -20.19
C SER A 239 11.00 -16.59 -20.91
N PHE A 240 10.28 -15.68 -20.25
CA PHE A 240 9.18 -14.94 -20.84
C PHE A 240 9.64 -14.08 -22.02
N LEU A 241 10.69 -13.27 -21.86
CA LEU A 241 11.28 -12.48 -22.94
C LEU A 241 11.76 -13.35 -24.10
N LYS A 242 12.39 -14.50 -23.81
CA LYS A 242 12.83 -15.43 -24.85
C LYS A 242 11.65 -15.99 -25.65
N ALA A 243 10.54 -16.32 -24.99
CA ALA A 243 9.32 -16.76 -25.65
C ALA A 243 8.69 -15.62 -26.47
N LEU A 244 8.64 -14.41 -25.92
CA LEU A 244 8.13 -13.20 -26.56
C LEU A 244 8.93 -12.88 -27.84
N TYR A 245 10.27 -12.85 -27.75
CA TYR A 245 11.17 -12.62 -28.88
C TYR A 245 11.23 -13.78 -29.89
N LYS A 246 10.70 -14.95 -29.54
CA LYS A 246 10.51 -16.05 -30.48
C LYS A 246 9.19 -15.89 -31.24
N ALA A 247 8.12 -15.46 -30.55
CA ALA A 247 6.81 -15.22 -31.14
C ALA A 247 6.76 -13.93 -31.98
N PHE A 248 7.49 -12.89 -31.57
CA PHE A 248 7.53 -11.56 -32.17
C PHE A 248 9.00 -11.12 -32.38
N PRO A 249 9.69 -11.62 -33.41
CA PRO A 249 11.10 -11.32 -33.68
C PRO A 249 11.40 -9.81 -33.84
N GLU A 250 10.44 -9.03 -34.33
CA GLU A 250 10.50 -7.58 -34.50
C GLU A 250 10.76 -6.83 -33.18
N LEU A 251 10.36 -7.40 -32.04
CA LEU A 251 10.60 -6.81 -30.71
C LEU A 251 12.05 -6.90 -30.26
N ARG A 252 12.90 -7.68 -30.95
CA ARG A 252 14.35 -7.70 -30.69
C ARG A 252 15.03 -6.40 -31.11
N GLY A 253 14.40 -5.63 -31.99
CA GLY A 253 14.90 -4.37 -32.55
C GLY A 253 14.19 -3.13 -32.00
N GLY A 254 14.23 -2.91 -30.68
CA GLY A 254 13.66 -1.72 -30.05
C GLY A 254 14.71 -0.63 -29.75
N THR A 255 14.99 0.21 -30.75
CA THR A 255 15.48 1.61 -30.70
C THR A 255 16.78 1.94 -29.96
N GLN A 256 17.86 2.09 -30.74
CA GLN A 256 18.77 3.23 -30.60
C GLN A 256 17.98 4.50 -30.93
N GLY A 257 17.73 5.34 -29.93
CA GLY A 257 17.05 6.63 -30.05
C GLY A 257 17.22 7.38 -28.73
#